data_AF-A0AAD7GMY9-F1
#
_entry.id   AF-A0AAD7GMY9-F1
#
_cell.length_a   1.000
_cell.length_b   1.000
_cell.length_c   1.000
_cell.angle_alpha   90.00
_cell.angle_beta   90.00
_cell.angle_gamma   90.00
#
_symmetry.space_group_name_H-M   'P 1'
#
loop_
_entity.id
_entity.type
_entity.pdbx_description
1 polymer ?
#
loop_
_entity_poly.entity_id
_entity_poly.type
_entity_poly.pdbx_seq_one_letter_code
_entity_poly.pdbx_strand_id
1 'polypeptide(L)'
;MAHRVDEHLLNDDHYNHRVPTSPSLRRPRPPQSALGLFCTRFLSRRRNAISLFLSVCIVVFLCVGLVIRDQLDIQKHSRFRPPEYSQETQESAPPSYAAVARMQVDALFARQSKTLEQAKARYALKNDRPPPPGYDKFYQFARERSCLIDDYNKVYRDFEPFYQLAEHHPSFFPDMLARSMEIAAKDGALCLSPLTIRDHKATGSPHYAPYEGDWVKLFEILGPLLPDMDLLFNYQDEPRVLFNTRRPDAYEFALKKLDRNPFHQGPRPTKEYYEAATPHQCLLPNSAKGFGNITNDLNAFMLSSTSTQHTHDLYPVLSPGRVASCFADIIVPSSFYYDRSWFAARTSWPDDVAWADKKSAIYWRGHTSGGAVDGKNYLGFPRFRIIDFARRRPDIIDAALTGLHNCNPDPNNAGNAVCPEDEIKALYEVDSPPQLRDEIYKYKYTLDLDGQWLLWTLYGSSSVRLVSIQVYYNQRLLRRLAITLRALHPGPPRSLRSS
;
A
#
# COMPACT_ATOMS: atom_id res chain seq x y z
N MET A 1 -43.77 -21.62 -15.50
CA MET A 1 -45.07 -21.24 -14.88
C MET A 1 -45.17 -21.90 -13.50
N ALA A 2 -46.08 -21.42 -12.64
CA ALA A 2 -46.69 -22.08 -11.45
C ALA A 2 -45.84 -23.05 -10.61
N HIS A 3 -45.56 -22.75 -9.33
CA HIS A 3 -46.42 -23.10 -8.17
C HIS A 3 -46.71 -24.62 -8.05
N ARG A 4 -46.24 -25.33 -7.00
CA ARG A 4 -46.51 -25.20 -5.55
C ARG A 4 -47.94 -25.64 -5.18
N VAL A 5 -48.05 -26.66 -4.34
CA VAL A 5 -49.06 -26.81 -3.26
C VAL A 5 -48.65 -27.97 -2.34
N ASP A 6 -49.14 -27.92 -1.10
CA ASP A 6 -48.89 -28.80 0.05
C ASP A 6 -49.88 -30.03 0.01
N GLU A 7 -50.16 -30.91 1.00
CA GLU A 7 -49.89 -30.99 2.44
C GLU A 7 -50.14 -32.44 2.98
N HIS A 8 -49.74 -32.73 4.23
CA HIS A 8 -50.21 -33.76 5.21
C HIS A 8 -50.71 -35.18 4.83
N LEU A 9 -50.26 -36.20 5.61
CA LEU A 9 -51.11 -36.99 6.54
C LEU A 9 -50.32 -37.96 7.47
N LEU A 10 -51.02 -38.53 8.48
CA LEU A 10 -50.65 -39.61 9.44
C LEU A 10 -49.62 -39.29 10.57
N ASN A 11 -49.73 -39.83 11.80
CA ASN A 11 -50.88 -40.28 12.61
C ASN A 11 -50.49 -40.46 14.13
N ASP A 12 -51.40 -41.05 14.92
CA ASP A 12 -51.22 -41.77 16.21
C ASP A 12 -51.23 -41.01 17.58
N ASP A 13 -52.40 -41.12 18.23
CA ASP A 13 -52.63 -41.67 19.59
C ASP A 13 -52.41 -40.90 20.92
N HIS A 14 -53.56 -40.58 21.54
CA HIS A 14 -54.04 -40.99 22.90
C HIS A 14 -53.15 -40.84 24.17
N TYR A 15 -53.66 -40.49 25.37
CA TYR A 15 -54.91 -39.84 25.85
C TYR A 15 -54.79 -39.58 27.38
N ASN A 16 -55.08 -38.35 27.86
CA ASN A 16 -55.94 -37.99 29.03
C ASN A 16 -55.78 -38.65 30.44
N HIS A 17 -56.22 -38.07 31.59
CA HIS A 17 -56.93 -36.80 31.90
C HIS A 17 -56.63 -36.30 33.36
N ARG A 18 -57.44 -35.40 33.94
CA ARG A 18 -57.13 -34.59 35.17
C ARG A 18 -58.16 -34.72 36.34
N VAL A 19 -57.65 -34.69 37.60
CA VAL A 19 -58.15 -33.91 38.81
C VAL A 19 -59.54 -34.34 39.41
N PRO A 20 -59.91 -34.11 40.71
CA PRO A 20 -59.30 -33.39 41.87
C PRO A 20 -58.83 -34.35 43.03
N THR A 21 -58.88 -34.20 44.38
CA THR A 21 -59.54 -33.27 45.36
C THR A 21 -58.79 -33.17 46.74
N SER A 22 -59.49 -33.12 47.90
CA SER A 22 -59.02 -32.92 49.31
C SER A 22 -60.10 -33.43 50.30
N PRO A 23 -59.95 -33.51 51.66
CA PRO A 23 -58.97 -32.84 52.54
C PRO A 23 -58.34 -33.64 53.72
N SER A 24 -57.29 -33.03 54.33
CA SER A 24 -56.80 -33.10 55.74
C SER A 24 -56.81 -34.37 56.61
N LEU A 25 -55.66 -34.69 57.24
CA LEU A 25 -55.53 -34.94 58.70
C LEU A 25 -54.04 -34.90 59.16
N ARG A 26 -53.77 -34.74 60.47
CA ARG A 26 -52.40 -34.68 61.06
C ARG A 26 -52.08 -35.95 61.89
N ARG A 27 -50.80 -36.34 61.97
CA ARG A 27 -50.17 -37.03 63.13
C ARG A 27 -48.63 -36.79 63.15
N PRO A 28 -47.89 -37.09 64.24
CA PRO A 28 -46.75 -36.26 64.69
C PRO A 28 -45.34 -36.68 64.22
N ARG A 29 -44.37 -35.80 64.48
CA ARG A 29 -42.92 -36.07 64.36
C ARG A 29 -42.34 -36.72 65.64
N PRO A 30 -41.33 -37.60 65.55
CA PRO A 30 -40.40 -37.87 66.64
C PRO A 30 -39.39 -36.71 66.81
N PRO A 31 -38.69 -36.59 67.96
CA PRO A 31 -37.77 -35.48 68.25
C PRO A 31 -36.44 -35.58 67.51
N GLN A 32 -35.81 -34.43 67.27
CA GLN A 32 -34.45 -34.32 66.72
C GLN A 32 -33.40 -34.34 67.84
N SER A 33 -32.34 -35.13 67.70
CA SER A 33 -31.16 -35.04 68.58
C SER A 33 -30.27 -33.85 68.22
N ALA A 34 -30.08 -32.91 69.14
CA ALA A 34 -29.53 -31.58 68.86
C ALA A 34 -28.05 -31.52 68.41
N LEU A 35 -27.27 -32.60 68.53
CA LEU A 35 -25.83 -32.59 68.23
C LEU A 35 -25.50 -32.47 66.73
N GLY A 36 -26.37 -32.94 65.82
CA GLY A 36 -26.05 -33.04 64.39
C GLY A 36 -25.96 -31.71 63.63
N LEU A 37 -26.74 -30.69 64.02
CA LEU A 37 -26.84 -29.44 63.27
C LEU A 37 -25.71 -28.43 63.53
N PHE A 38 -25.05 -28.51 64.69
CA PHE A 38 -23.98 -27.57 65.05
C PHE A 38 -22.67 -27.88 64.30
N CYS A 39 -22.25 -29.15 64.31
CA CYS A 39 -21.00 -29.57 63.68
C CYS A 39 -21.03 -29.34 62.15
N THR A 40 -22.13 -29.71 61.49
CA THR A 40 -22.32 -29.56 60.04
C THR A 40 -22.31 -28.09 59.58
N ARG A 41 -22.95 -27.17 60.31
CA ARG A 41 -22.94 -25.73 59.98
C ARG A 41 -21.60 -25.03 60.29
N PHE A 42 -20.85 -25.50 61.27
CA PHE A 42 -19.52 -24.95 61.58
C PHE A 42 -18.48 -25.40 60.53
N LEU A 43 -18.53 -26.68 60.14
CA LEU A 43 -17.68 -27.24 59.08
C LEU A 43 -17.97 -26.61 57.71
N SER A 44 -19.23 -26.39 57.32
CA SER A 44 -19.54 -25.76 56.03
C SER A 44 -19.10 -24.29 55.97
N ARG A 45 -19.27 -23.51 57.05
CA ARG A 45 -18.75 -22.14 57.12
C ARG A 45 -17.22 -22.09 57.01
N ARG A 46 -16.49 -22.97 57.69
CA ARG A 46 -15.02 -23.08 57.52
C ARG A 46 -14.64 -23.48 56.09
N ARG A 47 -15.31 -24.49 55.51
CA ARG A 47 -15.01 -24.96 54.14
C ARG A 47 -15.28 -23.91 53.07
N ASN A 48 -16.33 -23.11 53.22
CA ASN A 48 -16.63 -21.99 52.33
C ASN A 48 -15.64 -20.82 52.51
N ALA A 49 -15.25 -20.50 53.74
CA ALA A 49 -14.24 -19.47 54.01
C ALA A 49 -12.86 -19.86 53.45
N ILE A 50 -12.46 -21.13 53.59
CA ILE A 50 -11.23 -21.67 53.00
C ILE A 50 -11.31 -21.65 51.46
N SER A 51 -12.44 -22.02 50.86
CA SER A 51 -12.63 -21.96 49.40
C SER A 51 -12.55 -20.53 48.85
N LEU A 52 -13.15 -19.56 49.56
CA LEU A 52 -13.07 -18.14 49.21
C LEU A 52 -11.65 -17.60 49.35
N PHE A 53 -10.97 -17.93 50.45
CA PHE A 53 -9.56 -17.57 50.68
C PHE A 53 -8.64 -18.14 49.61
N LEU A 54 -8.78 -19.43 49.27
CA LEU A 54 -8.03 -20.06 48.18
C LEU A 54 -8.33 -19.42 46.82
N SER A 55 -9.58 -19.10 46.52
CA SER A 55 -9.96 -18.39 45.29
C SER A 55 -9.31 -17.01 45.20
N VAL A 56 -9.32 -16.24 46.29
CA VAL A 56 -8.66 -14.93 46.38
C VAL A 56 -7.13 -15.08 46.25
N CYS A 57 -6.53 -16.07 46.92
CA CYS A 57 -5.10 -16.36 46.78
C CYS A 57 -4.73 -16.74 45.33
N ILE A 58 -5.55 -17.52 44.63
CA ILE A 58 -5.32 -17.88 43.22
C ILE A 58 -5.43 -16.63 42.33
N VAL A 59 -6.44 -15.79 42.51
CA VAL A 59 -6.56 -14.53 41.74
C VAL A 59 -5.38 -13.59 42.01
N VAL A 60 -4.98 -13.41 43.26
CA VAL A 60 -3.80 -12.61 43.63
C VAL A 60 -2.52 -13.22 43.02
N PHE A 61 -2.34 -14.54 43.07
CA PHE A 61 -1.16 -15.21 42.49
C PHE A 61 -1.13 -15.11 40.97
N LEU A 62 -2.28 -15.14 40.29
CA LEU A 62 -2.39 -14.89 38.85
C LEU A 62 -2.11 -13.43 38.49
N CYS A 63 -2.66 -12.46 39.24
CA CYS A 63 -2.37 -11.04 39.03
C CYS A 63 -0.89 -10.71 39.30
N VAL A 64 -0.31 -11.22 40.38
CA VAL A 64 1.13 -11.10 40.69
C VAL A 64 1.97 -11.82 39.63
N GLY A 65 1.54 -13.00 39.15
CA GLY A 65 2.19 -13.72 38.06
C GLY A 65 2.17 -12.95 36.73
N LEU A 66 1.08 -12.24 36.42
CA LEU A 66 0.98 -11.36 35.26
C LEU A 66 1.88 -10.12 35.41
N VAL A 67 1.90 -9.47 36.58
CA VAL A 67 2.79 -8.32 36.85
C VAL A 67 4.26 -8.74 36.82
N ILE A 68 4.62 -9.89 37.40
CA ILE A 68 5.98 -10.43 37.34
C ILE A 68 6.34 -10.81 35.90
N ARG A 69 5.42 -11.38 35.12
CA ARG A 69 5.66 -11.66 33.69
C ARG A 69 5.90 -10.39 32.89
N ASP A 70 5.10 -9.35 33.10
CA ASP A 70 5.27 -8.06 32.44
C ASP A 70 6.60 -7.40 32.82
N GLN A 71 6.96 -7.38 34.11
CA GLN A 71 8.27 -6.92 34.58
C GLN A 71 9.45 -7.77 34.03
N LEU A 72 9.25 -9.08 33.83
CA LEU A 72 10.25 -9.96 33.24
C LEU A 72 10.39 -9.78 31.72
N ASP A 73 9.31 -9.52 30.99
CA ASP A 73 9.38 -9.21 29.56
C ASP A 73 9.92 -7.77 29.34
N ILE A 74 9.64 -6.82 30.23
CA ILE A 74 10.32 -5.51 30.29
C ILE A 74 11.83 -5.71 30.57
N GLN A 75 12.23 -6.55 31.53
CA GLN A 75 13.63 -6.91 31.79
C GLN A 75 14.31 -7.57 30.57
N LYS A 76 13.63 -8.45 29.83
CA LYS A 76 14.19 -9.04 28.59
C LYS A 76 14.41 -7.99 27.52
N HIS A 77 13.47 -7.04 27.35
CA HIS A 77 13.61 -5.96 26.38
C HIS A 77 14.62 -4.88 26.81
N SER A 78 14.90 -4.72 28.11
CA SER A 78 15.92 -3.80 28.62
C SER A 78 17.35 -4.36 28.56
N ARG A 79 17.52 -5.69 28.47
CA ARG A 79 18.83 -6.36 28.36
C ARG A 79 19.37 -6.49 26.93
N PHE A 80 19.03 -5.55 26.04
CA PHE A 80 19.85 -5.33 24.86
C PHE A 80 21.15 -4.63 25.28
N ARG A 81 22.12 -5.40 25.79
CA ARG A 81 23.52 -4.94 25.79
C ARG A 81 23.85 -4.61 24.33
N PRO A 82 24.41 -3.42 24.01
CA PRO A 82 25.09 -3.29 22.73
C PRO A 82 26.18 -4.36 22.66
N PRO A 83 26.48 -4.92 21.47
CA PRO A 83 27.64 -5.78 21.33
C PRO A 83 28.85 -4.99 21.81
N GLU A 84 29.61 -5.60 22.73
CA GLU A 84 30.86 -5.06 23.22
C GLU A 84 31.81 -5.02 22.03
N TYR A 85 32.13 -3.82 21.54
CA TYR A 85 32.89 -3.65 20.29
C TYR A 85 34.35 -4.01 20.55
N SER A 86 34.63 -5.31 20.49
CA SER A 86 35.97 -5.83 20.27
C SER A 86 36.59 -5.05 19.13
N GLN A 87 37.82 -4.55 19.33
CA GLN A 87 38.54 -3.83 18.29
C GLN A 87 38.87 -4.80 17.16
N GLU A 88 37.94 -4.95 16.22
CA GLU A 88 38.15 -5.67 14.98
C GLU A 88 39.35 -5.02 14.29
N THR A 89 40.32 -5.86 13.93
CA THR A 89 41.48 -5.47 13.15
C THR A 89 41.04 -4.72 11.91
N GLN A 90 41.84 -3.73 11.50
CA GLN A 90 41.52 -2.71 10.49
C GLN A 90 41.37 -3.28 9.06
N GLU A 91 40.38 -4.14 8.86
CA GLU A 91 39.96 -4.68 7.57
C GLU A 91 39.30 -3.57 6.75
N SER A 92 39.50 -3.59 5.43
CA SER A 92 39.16 -2.46 4.56
C SER A 92 37.67 -2.13 4.61
N ALA A 93 37.34 -0.88 4.94
CA ALA A 93 35.95 -0.43 5.05
C ALA A 93 35.13 -0.82 3.80
N PRO A 94 33.94 -1.42 3.98
CA PRO A 94 33.17 -1.96 2.86
C PRO A 94 32.84 -0.86 1.85
N PRO A 95 32.80 -1.19 0.54
CA PRO A 95 32.54 -0.21 -0.51
C PRO A 95 31.23 0.53 -0.24
N SER A 96 31.25 1.86 -0.34
CA SER A 96 30.08 2.68 -0.04
C SER A 96 28.88 2.25 -0.89
N TYR A 97 27.66 2.48 -0.40
CA TYR A 97 26.44 2.12 -1.14
C TYR A 97 26.41 2.68 -2.58
N ALA A 98 27.03 3.85 -2.80
CA ALA A 98 27.19 4.43 -4.13
C ALA A 98 28.16 3.65 -5.04
N ALA A 99 29.23 3.05 -4.50
CA ALA A 99 30.13 2.16 -5.24
C ALA A 99 29.45 0.83 -5.58
N VAL A 100 28.71 0.23 -4.62
CA VAL A 100 27.93 -1.00 -4.86
C VAL A 100 26.85 -0.76 -5.92
N ALA A 101 26.13 0.37 -5.86
CA ALA A 101 25.14 0.75 -6.86
C ALA A 101 25.76 0.94 -8.25
N ARG A 102 26.95 1.58 -8.35
CA ARG A 102 27.69 1.68 -9.62
C ARG A 102 28.03 0.31 -10.18
N MET A 103 28.64 -0.58 -9.38
CA MET A 103 28.96 -1.94 -9.82
C MET A 103 27.72 -2.72 -10.33
N GLN A 104 26.55 -2.51 -9.73
CA GLN A 104 25.28 -3.10 -10.20
C GLN A 104 24.82 -2.52 -11.54
N VAL A 105 24.98 -1.21 -11.76
CA VAL A 105 24.67 -0.53 -13.03
C VAL A 105 25.69 -0.91 -14.13
N ASP A 106 26.97 -0.95 -13.80
CA ASP A 106 28.04 -1.34 -14.72
C ASP A 106 27.86 -2.81 -15.16
N ALA A 107 27.54 -3.72 -14.23
CA ALA A 107 27.20 -5.11 -14.54
C ALA A 107 25.89 -5.25 -15.35
N LEU A 108 24.92 -4.35 -15.15
CA LEU A 108 23.69 -4.28 -15.94
C LEU A 108 23.99 -3.86 -17.40
N PHE A 109 24.82 -2.84 -17.64
CA PHE A 109 25.22 -2.46 -19.00
C PHE A 109 26.16 -3.48 -19.65
N ALA A 110 27.12 -4.03 -18.91
CA ALA A 110 28.05 -5.05 -19.38
C ALA A 110 27.30 -6.26 -19.94
N ARG A 111 26.27 -6.76 -19.23
CA ARG A 111 25.52 -7.96 -19.62
C ARG A 111 24.58 -7.80 -20.82
N GLN A 112 24.28 -6.59 -21.30
CA GLN A 112 23.30 -6.39 -22.38
C GLN A 112 23.74 -7.05 -23.70
N SER A 113 22.80 -7.61 -24.47
CA SER A 113 23.02 -8.15 -25.82
C SER A 113 23.74 -7.17 -26.75
N LYS A 114 24.74 -7.67 -27.49
CA LYS A 114 25.59 -6.86 -28.39
C LYS A 114 25.21 -6.96 -29.86
N THR A 115 24.39 -7.95 -30.25
CA THR A 115 23.81 -8.10 -31.60
C THR A 115 22.29 -8.30 -31.53
N LEU A 116 21.60 -8.07 -32.65
CA LEU A 116 20.16 -8.30 -32.76
C LEU A 116 19.79 -9.77 -32.49
N GLU A 117 20.58 -10.72 -33.01
CA GLU A 117 20.30 -12.15 -32.81
C GLU A 117 20.54 -12.60 -31.36
N GLN A 118 21.51 -12.00 -30.65
CA GLN A 118 21.63 -12.19 -29.20
C GLN A 118 20.40 -11.67 -28.46
N ALA A 119 19.91 -10.47 -28.83
CA ALA A 119 18.72 -9.88 -28.20
C ALA A 119 17.46 -10.72 -28.46
N LYS A 120 17.22 -11.16 -29.71
CA LYS A 120 16.12 -12.07 -30.08
C LYS A 120 16.19 -13.39 -29.33
N ALA A 121 17.35 -14.06 -29.33
CA ALA A 121 17.53 -15.35 -28.66
C ALA A 121 17.34 -15.22 -27.14
N ARG A 122 17.83 -14.14 -26.53
CA ARG A 122 17.66 -13.88 -25.10
C ARG A 122 16.22 -13.49 -24.74
N TYR A 123 15.53 -12.75 -25.61
CA TYR A 123 14.10 -12.47 -25.46
C TYR A 123 13.32 -13.79 -25.44
N ALA A 124 13.53 -14.66 -26.44
CA ALA A 124 12.87 -15.96 -26.52
C ALA A 124 13.15 -16.82 -25.29
N LEU A 125 14.42 -16.98 -24.90
CA LEU A 125 14.82 -17.76 -23.71
C LEU A 125 14.25 -17.22 -22.39
N LYS A 126 14.05 -15.90 -22.28
CA LYS A 126 13.52 -15.26 -21.07
C LYS A 126 11.99 -15.34 -20.96
N ASN A 127 11.31 -15.30 -22.10
CA ASN A 127 9.88 -15.04 -22.19
C ASN A 127 9.07 -16.25 -22.70
N ASP A 128 9.72 -17.29 -23.21
CA ASP A 128 9.12 -18.46 -23.88
C ASP A 128 8.21 -18.10 -25.08
N ARG A 129 8.51 -16.97 -25.74
CA ARG A 129 7.84 -16.52 -26.97
C ARG A 129 8.77 -15.66 -27.84
N PRO A 130 8.60 -15.66 -29.18
CA PRO A 130 9.38 -14.80 -30.06
C PRO A 130 9.16 -13.31 -29.73
N PRO A 131 10.15 -12.45 -30.05
CA PRO A 131 9.99 -11.00 -29.89
C PRO A 131 8.90 -10.43 -30.80
N PRO A 132 8.28 -9.30 -30.41
CA PRO A 132 7.16 -8.70 -31.14
C PRO A 132 7.58 -8.13 -32.52
N PRO A 133 6.62 -7.88 -33.42
CA PRO A 133 6.86 -7.14 -34.66
C PRO A 133 7.57 -5.81 -34.40
N GLY A 134 8.61 -5.50 -35.18
CA GLY A 134 9.41 -4.28 -35.03
C GLY A 134 10.47 -4.33 -33.91
N TYR A 135 10.74 -5.49 -33.30
CA TYR A 135 11.80 -5.62 -32.27
C TYR A 135 13.21 -5.30 -32.80
N ASP A 136 13.44 -5.44 -34.11
CA ASP A 136 14.62 -4.97 -34.84
C ASP A 136 14.72 -3.43 -34.84
N LYS A 137 13.62 -2.73 -35.14
CA LYS A 137 13.53 -1.26 -35.04
C LYS A 137 13.78 -0.80 -33.59
N PHE A 138 13.17 -1.46 -32.62
CA PHE A 138 13.41 -1.20 -31.19
C PHE A 138 14.89 -1.39 -30.83
N TYR A 139 15.49 -2.51 -31.22
CA TYR A 139 16.90 -2.81 -30.94
C TYR A 139 17.82 -1.73 -31.50
N GLN A 140 17.62 -1.30 -32.76
CA GLN A 140 18.38 -0.20 -33.35
C GLN A 140 18.17 1.11 -32.58
N PHE A 141 16.93 1.53 -32.35
CA PHE A 141 16.59 2.78 -31.67
C PHE A 141 17.20 2.85 -30.26
N ALA A 142 17.15 1.74 -29.53
CA ALA A 142 17.74 1.60 -28.20
C ALA A 142 19.28 1.62 -28.24
N ARG A 143 19.90 0.94 -29.21
CA ARG A 143 21.36 0.93 -29.42
C ARG A 143 21.91 2.33 -29.73
N GLU A 144 21.26 3.08 -30.61
CA GLU A 144 21.60 4.46 -30.95
C GLU A 144 21.59 5.40 -29.72
N ARG A 145 20.73 5.12 -28.74
CA ARG A 145 20.53 5.95 -27.54
C ARG A 145 21.22 5.39 -26.28
N SER A 146 22.05 4.35 -26.44
CA SER A 146 22.71 3.63 -25.35
C SER A 146 21.76 3.11 -24.26
N CYS A 147 20.52 2.79 -24.64
CA CYS A 147 19.52 2.21 -23.75
C CYS A 147 19.84 0.75 -23.42
N LEU A 148 19.16 0.20 -22.41
CA LEU A 148 19.11 -1.23 -22.16
C LEU A 148 18.34 -1.95 -23.29
N ILE A 149 18.55 -3.25 -23.41
CA ILE A 149 17.94 -4.12 -24.44
C ILE A 149 17.18 -5.28 -23.79
N ASP A 150 17.75 -5.90 -22.76
CA ASP A 150 17.32 -7.20 -22.26
C ASP A 150 16.42 -7.12 -21.02
N ASP A 151 16.48 -6.05 -20.24
CA ASP A 151 16.01 -6.01 -18.84
C ASP A 151 14.58 -5.45 -18.64
N TYR A 152 13.72 -5.57 -19.66
CA TYR A 152 12.33 -5.09 -19.66
C TYR A 152 11.30 -6.06 -19.04
N ASN A 153 11.69 -6.84 -18.03
CA ASN A 153 10.87 -7.90 -17.40
C ASN A 153 9.48 -7.43 -16.92
N LYS A 154 9.33 -6.14 -16.61
CA LYS A 154 8.06 -5.60 -16.11
C LYS A 154 6.95 -5.64 -17.17
N VAL A 155 7.26 -5.32 -18.43
CA VAL A 155 6.30 -5.37 -19.54
C VAL A 155 5.77 -6.80 -19.68
N TYR A 156 6.67 -7.78 -19.78
CA TYR A 156 6.32 -9.20 -19.82
C TYR A 156 5.37 -9.61 -18.69
N ARG A 157 5.75 -9.32 -17.43
CA ARG A 157 5.00 -9.74 -16.23
C ARG A 157 3.66 -9.02 -16.03
N ASP A 158 3.47 -7.88 -16.67
CA ASP A 158 2.20 -7.15 -16.64
C ASP A 158 1.24 -7.67 -17.74
N PHE A 159 1.76 -8.04 -18.92
CA PHE A 159 0.95 -8.66 -19.99
C PHE A 159 0.71 -10.17 -19.80
N GLU A 160 1.50 -10.87 -18.99
CA GLU A 160 1.47 -12.33 -18.80
C GLU A 160 0.06 -12.95 -18.59
N PRO A 161 -0.86 -12.38 -17.78
CA PRO A 161 -2.20 -12.95 -17.61
C PRO A 161 -3.01 -13.01 -18.92
N PHE A 162 -2.78 -12.06 -19.83
CA PHE A 162 -3.48 -12.01 -21.12
C PHE A 162 -2.90 -13.02 -22.11
N TYR A 163 -1.60 -13.30 -22.05
CA TYR A 163 -0.99 -14.35 -22.87
C TYR A 163 -1.51 -15.74 -22.47
N GLN A 164 -1.58 -16.04 -21.17
CA GLN A 164 -2.14 -17.30 -20.66
C GLN A 164 -3.62 -17.47 -21.04
N LEU A 165 -4.41 -16.39 -21.01
CA LEU A 165 -5.80 -16.42 -21.51
C LEU A 165 -5.87 -16.62 -23.03
N ALA A 166 -4.90 -16.10 -23.81
CA ALA A 166 -4.89 -16.22 -25.25
C ALA A 166 -4.61 -17.65 -25.78
N GLU A 167 -4.04 -18.54 -24.96
CA GLU A 167 -3.80 -19.95 -25.32
C GLU A 167 -5.10 -20.73 -25.61
N HIS A 168 -6.23 -20.29 -25.04
CA HIS A 168 -7.54 -20.93 -25.21
C HIS A 168 -8.64 -19.93 -25.60
N HIS A 169 -8.47 -18.65 -25.28
CA HIS A 169 -9.38 -17.55 -25.62
C HIS A 169 -8.60 -16.41 -26.32
N PRO A 170 -8.12 -16.62 -27.56
CA PRO A 170 -7.29 -15.63 -28.26
C PRO A 170 -7.98 -14.28 -28.51
N SER A 171 -9.31 -14.22 -28.48
CA SER A 171 -10.06 -12.96 -28.55
C SER A 171 -10.08 -12.17 -27.23
N PHE A 172 -9.73 -12.76 -26.08
CA PHE A 172 -9.94 -12.14 -24.76
C PHE A 172 -9.29 -10.75 -24.65
N PHE A 173 -8.03 -10.61 -25.08
CA PHE A 173 -7.34 -9.32 -25.06
C PHE A 173 -8.01 -8.27 -25.97
N PRO A 174 -8.21 -8.49 -27.29
CA PRO A 174 -8.88 -7.52 -28.14
C PRO A 174 -10.34 -7.26 -27.74
N ASP A 175 -11.11 -8.26 -27.30
CA ASP A 175 -12.50 -8.09 -26.83
C ASP A 175 -12.58 -7.14 -25.63
N MET A 176 -11.70 -7.32 -24.64
CA MET A 176 -11.67 -6.49 -23.44
C MET A 176 -11.08 -5.11 -23.73
N LEU A 177 -10.08 -5.01 -24.62
CA LEU A 177 -9.56 -3.73 -25.10
C LEU A 177 -10.66 -2.92 -25.81
N ALA A 178 -11.34 -3.49 -26.82
CA ALA A 178 -12.43 -2.83 -27.53
C ALA A 178 -13.56 -2.40 -26.58
N ARG A 179 -14.03 -3.29 -25.68
CA ARG A 179 -15.04 -2.92 -24.67
C ARG A 179 -14.57 -1.77 -23.77
N SER A 180 -13.29 -1.69 -23.42
CA SER A 180 -12.76 -0.58 -22.59
C SER A 180 -12.60 0.73 -23.36
N MET A 181 -12.20 0.67 -24.63
CA MET A 181 -12.15 1.82 -25.55
C MET A 181 -13.56 2.40 -25.77
N GLU A 182 -14.57 1.53 -25.94
CA GLU A 182 -15.98 1.93 -26.02
C GLU A 182 -16.49 2.59 -24.73
N ILE A 183 -16.10 2.10 -23.55
CA ILE A 183 -16.50 2.70 -22.26
C ILE A 183 -15.88 4.09 -22.13
N ALA A 184 -14.58 4.21 -22.36
CA ALA A 184 -13.84 5.47 -22.28
C ALA A 184 -14.30 6.53 -23.31
N ALA A 185 -14.75 6.10 -24.50
CA ALA A 185 -15.34 6.99 -25.49
C ALA A 185 -16.78 7.45 -25.17
N LYS A 186 -17.46 6.81 -24.20
CA LYS A 186 -18.84 7.13 -23.80
C LYS A 186 -18.92 7.89 -22.48
N ASP A 187 -17.99 7.66 -21.55
CA ASP A 187 -17.89 8.40 -20.30
C ASP A 187 -16.48 8.95 -20.05
N GLY A 188 -16.37 10.28 -20.22
CA GLY A 188 -15.16 11.04 -19.95
C GLY A 188 -14.81 11.24 -18.49
N ALA A 189 -15.79 11.15 -17.57
CA ALA A 189 -15.56 11.33 -16.13
C ALA A 189 -14.69 10.22 -15.54
N LEU A 190 -14.47 9.13 -16.28
CA LEU A 190 -13.56 8.04 -15.92
C LEU A 190 -12.07 8.42 -16.07
N CYS A 191 -11.73 9.51 -16.75
CA CYS A 191 -10.35 9.89 -17.09
C CYS A 191 -9.55 8.72 -17.71
N LEU A 192 -10.22 7.95 -18.56
CA LEU A 192 -9.62 6.92 -19.41
C LEU A 192 -9.52 7.49 -20.82
N SER A 193 -8.34 7.46 -21.42
CA SER A 193 -8.07 8.12 -22.70
C SER A 193 -7.64 7.10 -23.75
N PRO A 194 -8.50 6.85 -24.77
CA PRO A 194 -8.15 6.08 -25.95
C PRO A 194 -7.00 6.74 -26.73
N LEU A 195 -5.98 5.95 -27.08
CA LEU A 195 -4.94 6.29 -28.05
C LEU A 195 -4.87 5.18 -29.09
N THR A 196 -4.91 5.56 -30.36
CA THR A 196 -4.80 4.66 -31.51
C THR A 196 -3.56 5.02 -32.33
N ILE A 197 -2.89 4.01 -32.88
CA ILE A 197 -1.82 4.16 -33.86
C ILE A 197 -2.31 3.53 -35.16
N ARG A 198 -2.30 4.30 -36.25
CA ARG A 198 -2.65 3.84 -37.62
C ARG A 198 -1.70 4.50 -38.62
N ASP A 199 -1.23 3.76 -39.62
CA ASP A 199 -0.26 4.25 -40.63
C ASP A 199 0.96 4.93 -39.98
N HIS A 200 1.46 4.34 -38.89
CA HIS A 200 2.55 4.86 -38.04
C HIS A 200 2.29 6.24 -37.38
N LYS A 201 1.05 6.75 -37.42
CA LYS A 201 0.65 8.01 -36.78
C LYS A 201 -0.20 7.74 -35.54
N ALA A 202 0.10 8.42 -34.44
CA ALA A 202 -0.68 8.38 -33.22
C ALA A 202 -1.82 9.43 -33.21
N THR A 203 -2.97 9.05 -32.68
CA THR A 203 -4.13 9.90 -32.42
C THR A 203 -4.78 9.51 -31.09
N GLY A 204 -5.29 10.48 -30.32
CA GLY A 204 -5.93 10.19 -29.03
C GLY A 204 -7.11 11.13 -28.74
N SER A 205 -7.90 10.78 -27.72
CA SER A 205 -9.07 11.58 -27.32
C SER A 205 -8.65 12.93 -26.71
N PRO A 206 -9.21 14.07 -27.17
CA PRO A 206 -8.75 15.41 -26.78
C PRO A 206 -9.50 15.99 -25.55
N HIS A 207 -9.99 15.15 -24.64
CA HIS A 207 -10.96 15.53 -23.62
C HIS A 207 -10.70 14.88 -22.25
N TYR A 208 -10.92 15.69 -21.20
CA TYR A 208 -11.14 15.40 -19.77
C TYR A 208 -10.03 15.70 -18.72
N ALA A 209 -8.77 15.97 -19.10
CA ALA A 209 -7.69 16.32 -18.14
C ALA A 209 -6.54 17.19 -18.75
N PRO A 210 -5.93 18.10 -17.97
CA PRO A 210 -5.00 19.12 -18.50
C PRO A 210 -3.63 18.61 -19.01
N TYR A 211 -3.36 17.31 -18.97
CA TYR A 211 -2.12 16.68 -19.45
C TYR A 211 -2.35 15.61 -20.54
N GLU A 212 -3.56 15.50 -21.11
CA GLU A 212 -3.91 14.47 -22.11
C GLU A 212 -3.16 14.56 -23.44
N GLY A 213 -2.63 15.74 -23.78
CA GLY A 213 -1.73 15.85 -24.92
C GLY A 213 -0.39 15.13 -24.71
N ASP A 214 0.03 14.81 -23.48
CA ASP A 214 1.42 14.42 -23.21
C ASP A 214 1.75 12.99 -23.64
N TRP A 215 0.79 12.05 -23.56
CA TRP A 215 0.99 10.72 -24.20
C TRP A 215 0.96 10.82 -25.72
N VAL A 216 0.03 11.59 -26.30
CA VAL A 216 -0.03 11.76 -27.77
C VAL A 216 1.27 12.35 -28.31
N LYS A 217 1.81 13.41 -27.67
CA LYS A 217 3.12 14.02 -28.00
C LYS A 217 4.32 13.07 -27.89
N LEU A 218 4.26 12.05 -27.03
CA LEU A 218 5.28 11.00 -27.00
C LEU A 218 5.12 10.07 -28.20
N PHE A 219 3.90 9.63 -28.47
CA PHE A 219 3.63 8.70 -29.56
C PHE A 219 3.71 9.34 -30.95
N GLU A 220 3.79 10.68 -31.07
CA GLU A 220 4.32 11.37 -32.26
C GLU A 220 5.76 10.93 -32.61
N ILE A 221 6.60 10.67 -31.59
CA ILE A 221 8.00 10.28 -31.75
C ILE A 221 8.13 8.76 -31.95
N LEU A 222 7.29 7.98 -31.26
CA LEU A 222 7.35 6.51 -31.26
C LEU A 222 6.51 5.85 -32.37
N GLY A 223 5.42 6.48 -32.83
CA GLY A 223 4.54 5.99 -33.89
C GLY A 223 5.27 5.51 -35.16
N PRO A 224 6.26 6.26 -35.70
CA PRO A 224 7.11 5.83 -36.83
C PRO A 224 7.79 4.46 -36.68
N LEU A 225 7.91 3.94 -35.46
CA LEU A 225 8.55 2.65 -35.15
C LEU A 225 7.54 1.54 -34.86
N LEU A 226 6.29 1.88 -34.55
CA LEU A 226 5.27 0.96 -34.03
C LEU A 226 4.30 0.50 -35.13
N PRO A 227 3.80 -0.75 -35.09
CA PRO A 227 2.69 -1.18 -35.93
C PRO A 227 1.37 -0.55 -35.48
N ASP A 228 0.33 -0.72 -36.29
CA ASP A 228 -1.04 -0.36 -35.93
C ASP A 228 -1.49 -1.08 -34.65
N MET A 229 -1.99 -0.30 -33.68
CA MET A 229 -2.41 -0.80 -32.37
C MET A 229 -3.36 0.19 -31.68
N ASP A 230 -4.09 -0.32 -30.68
CA ASP A 230 -4.94 0.47 -29.80
C ASP A 230 -4.47 0.32 -28.35
N LEU A 231 -4.48 1.42 -27.60
CA LEU A 231 -3.94 1.55 -26.26
C LEU A 231 -4.89 2.40 -25.40
N LEU A 232 -5.25 1.91 -24.21
CA LEU A 232 -6.09 2.68 -23.28
C LEU A 232 -5.26 3.17 -22.08
N PHE A 233 -5.12 4.49 -21.94
CA PHE A 233 -4.37 5.11 -20.85
C PHE A 233 -5.27 5.55 -19.70
N ASN A 234 -4.85 5.24 -18.48
CA ASN A 234 -5.37 5.84 -17.25
C ASN A 234 -4.68 7.18 -17.00
N TYR A 235 -5.48 8.22 -16.79
CA TYR A 235 -5.00 9.57 -16.45
C TYR A 235 -5.16 9.95 -14.98
N GLN A 236 -5.73 9.09 -14.14
CA GLN A 236 -5.78 9.31 -12.69
C GLN A 236 -4.48 8.82 -12.01
N ASP A 237 -4.22 9.31 -10.80
CA ASP A 237 -3.14 8.77 -9.96
C ASP A 237 -3.44 7.30 -9.59
N GLU A 238 -4.68 6.97 -9.20
CA GLU A 238 -5.07 5.62 -8.78
C GLU A 238 -5.14 4.57 -9.92
N PRO A 239 -4.73 3.31 -9.68
CA PRO A 239 -4.87 2.19 -10.62
C PRO A 239 -6.34 1.73 -10.77
N ARG A 240 -6.66 1.14 -11.93
CA ARG A 240 -8.03 0.93 -12.41
C ARG A 240 -8.49 -0.53 -12.42
N VAL A 241 -7.56 -1.50 -12.40
CA VAL A 241 -7.89 -2.93 -12.64
C VAL A 241 -7.62 -3.74 -11.37
N LEU A 242 -8.59 -3.80 -10.44
CA LEU A 242 -8.49 -4.52 -9.16
C LEU A 242 -8.65 -6.04 -9.36
N PHE A 243 -7.62 -6.64 -9.96
CA PHE A 243 -7.56 -8.04 -10.28
C PHE A 243 -6.28 -8.66 -9.71
N ASN A 244 -6.41 -9.54 -8.70
CA ASN A 244 -5.28 -10.29 -8.17
C ASN A 244 -4.90 -11.45 -9.10
N THR A 245 -3.90 -11.24 -9.95
CA THR A 245 -3.36 -12.25 -10.89
C THR A 245 -2.70 -13.46 -10.21
N ARG A 246 -2.63 -13.51 -8.87
CA ARG A 246 -2.01 -14.61 -8.09
C ARG A 246 -3.03 -15.48 -7.34
N ARG A 247 -4.34 -15.25 -7.50
CA ARG A 247 -5.37 -16.13 -6.92
C ARG A 247 -5.37 -17.49 -7.65
N PRO A 248 -5.63 -18.63 -6.98
CA PRO A 248 -5.56 -19.95 -7.63
C PRO A 248 -6.52 -20.12 -8.81
N ASP A 249 -7.66 -19.43 -8.78
CA ASP A 249 -8.70 -19.44 -9.81
C ASP A 249 -8.64 -18.22 -10.75
N ALA A 250 -7.47 -17.58 -10.91
CA ALA A 250 -7.34 -16.31 -11.65
C ALA A 250 -7.89 -16.40 -13.08
N TYR A 251 -7.51 -17.46 -13.80
CA TYR A 251 -7.95 -17.74 -15.16
C TYR A 251 -9.49 -17.82 -15.25
N GLU A 252 -10.10 -18.71 -14.47
CA GLU A 252 -11.56 -18.88 -14.38
C GLU A 252 -12.30 -17.64 -13.87
N PHE A 253 -11.63 -16.79 -13.08
CA PHE A 253 -12.20 -15.53 -12.60
C PHE A 253 -12.23 -14.46 -13.69
N ALA A 254 -11.20 -14.36 -14.55
CA ALA A 254 -11.17 -13.41 -15.67
C ALA A 254 -12.29 -13.66 -16.70
N LEU A 255 -12.64 -14.94 -16.92
CA LEU A 255 -13.68 -15.31 -17.88
C LEU A 255 -15.10 -14.94 -17.45
N LYS A 256 -15.34 -14.69 -16.15
CA LYS A 256 -16.69 -14.44 -15.59
C LYS A 256 -17.25 -13.06 -15.91
N LYS A 257 -16.40 -12.08 -16.24
CA LYS A 257 -16.76 -10.71 -16.66
C LYS A 257 -17.90 -10.10 -15.82
N LEU A 258 -17.66 -10.02 -14.51
CA LEU A 258 -18.65 -9.75 -13.46
C LEU A 258 -19.16 -8.29 -13.47
N ASP A 259 -18.35 -7.34 -13.92
CA ASP A 259 -18.72 -5.92 -13.85
C ASP A 259 -19.65 -5.55 -15.01
N ARG A 260 -20.93 -5.33 -14.66
CA ARG A 260 -21.92 -4.74 -15.56
C ARG A 260 -21.51 -3.34 -16.00
N ASN A 261 -20.93 -2.55 -15.08
CA ASN A 261 -20.34 -1.25 -15.36
C ASN A 261 -18.89 -1.20 -14.82
N PRO A 262 -17.89 -1.59 -15.63
CA PRO A 262 -16.47 -1.52 -15.29
C PRO A 262 -16.01 -0.08 -15.01
N PHE A 263 -14.94 0.08 -14.25
CA PHE A 263 -14.30 1.36 -13.93
C PHE A 263 -15.16 2.34 -13.12
N HIS A 264 -16.33 1.93 -12.63
CA HIS A 264 -17.22 2.74 -11.79
C HIS A 264 -17.25 2.29 -10.32
N GLN A 265 -16.46 1.29 -9.93
CA GLN A 265 -16.45 0.76 -8.57
C GLN A 265 -15.63 1.69 -7.66
N GLY A 266 -16.31 2.59 -6.94
CA GLY A 266 -15.67 3.61 -6.09
C GLY A 266 -16.05 3.49 -4.61
N PRO A 267 -15.46 2.55 -3.85
CA PRO A 267 -15.76 2.36 -2.43
C PRO A 267 -15.20 3.51 -1.58
N ARG A 268 -16.02 4.08 -0.71
CA ARG A 268 -15.59 5.02 0.34
C ARG A 268 -16.24 4.67 1.70
N PRO A 269 -15.47 4.58 2.79
CA PRO A 269 -14.00 4.55 2.84
C PRO A 269 -13.44 3.32 2.09
N THR A 270 -12.19 3.40 1.63
CA THR A 270 -11.55 2.29 0.92
C THR A 270 -11.12 1.15 1.85
N LYS A 271 -10.90 1.46 3.14
CA LYS A 271 -10.41 0.52 4.15
C LYS A 271 -11.29 -0.73 4.29
N GLU A 272 -12.56 -0.55 4.67
CA GLU A 272 -13.49 -1.66 4.96
C GLU A 272 -13.71 -2.54 3.73
N TYR A 273 -13.72 -1.92 2.55
CA TYR A 273 -13.80 -2.62 1.27
C TYR A 273 -12.56 -3.51 1.04
N TYR A 274 -11.35 -2.96 1.16
CA TYR A 274 -10.13 -3.76 0.95
C TYR A 274 -9.93 -4.83 2.03
N GLU A 275 -10.32 -4.57 3.28
CA GLU A 275 -10.31 -5.57 4.36
C GLU A 275 -11.33 -6.70 4.12
N ALA A 276 -12.53 -6.41 3.63
CA ALA A 276 -13.52 -7.43 3.26
C ALA A 276 -13.10 -8.25 2.02
N ALA A 277 -12.43 -7.62 1.06
CA ALA A 277 -11.99 -8.21 -0.20
C ALA A 277 -10.77 -9.16 -0.09
N THR A 278 -10.10 -9.17 1.08
CA THR A 278 -8.77 -9.77 1.30
C THR A 278 -8.59 -11.24 0.86
N PRO A 279 -9.57 -12.18 0.99
CA PRO A 279 -9.32 -13.59 0.64
C PRO A 279 -8.96 -13.84 -0.83
N HIS A 280 -9.44 -13.00 -1.76
CA HIS A 280 -9.39 -13.31 -3.20
C HIS A 280 -9.03 -12.13 -4.11
N GLN A 281 -9.30 -10.87 -3.74
CA GLN A 281 -9.13 -9.71 -4.65
C GLN A 281 -7.90 -8.84 -4.36
N CYS A 282 -7.41 -8.76 -3.12
CA CYS A 282 -6.24 -7.97 -2.78
C CYS A 282 -5.43 -8.60 -1.64
N LEU A 283 -4.19 -9.00 -1.94
CA LEU A 283 -3.28 -9.54 -0.91
C LEU A 283 -2.49 -8.39 -0.27
N LEU A 284 -2.91 -7.96 0.92
CA LEU A 284 -2.21 -6.98 1.76
C LEU A 284 -1.26 -7.70 2.75
N PRO A 285 0.06 -7.70 2.52
CA PRO A 285 1.02 -8.35 3.41
C PRO A 285 1.32 -7.45 4.61
N ASN A 286 0.51 -7.57 5.65
CA ASN A 286 0.70 -6.91 6.96
C ASN A 286 1.97 -7.40 7.67
N SER A 287 3.14 -7.05 7.14
CA SER A 287 4.43 -7.52 7.65
C SER A 287 4.84 -6.70 8.90
N ALA A 288 5.04 -7.40 10.01
CA ALA A 288 5.47 -6.78 11.28
C ALA A 288 6.89 -6.16 11.22
N LYS A 289 7.61 -6.37 10.11
CA LYS A 289 9.01 -5.98 9.83
C LYS A 289 9.11 -5.20 8.50
N GLY A 290 8.24 -4.22 8.28
CA GLY A 290 8.25 -3.38 7.08
C GLY A 290 9.62 -2.73 6.78
N PHE A 291 9.92 -2.63 5.49
CA PHE A 291 10.92 -1.81 4.76
C PHE A 291 11.10 -2.37 3.33
N GLY A 292 10.82 -3.67 3.13
CA GLY A 292 11.26 -4.42 1.95
C GLY A 292 10.22 -4.71 0.85
N ASN A 293 8.90 -4.60 1.08
CA ASN A 293 7.89 -4.72 0.01
C ASN A 293 6.43 -4.44 0.46
N ILE A 294 5.65 -3.86 -0.48
CA ILE A 294 4.17 -3.81 -0.58
C ILE A 294 3.44 -2.98 0.51
N THR A 295 2.22 -2.54 0.18
CA THR A 295 1.29 -1.74 0.99
C THR A 295 0.89 -2.38 2.33
N ASN A 296 0.49 -1.53 3.27
CA ASN A 296 -0.13 -1.92 4.52
C ASN A 296 -1.40 -1.09 4.81
N ASP A 297 -2.12 -1.51 5.85
CA ASP A 297 -3.30 -0.90 6.48
C ASP A 297 -3.16 0.57 6.94
N LEU A 298 -2.01 1.23 6.74
CA LEU A 298 -1.72 2.57 7.25
C LEU A 298 -1.39 3.60 6.14
N ASN A 299 -1.52 3.23 4.87
CA ASN A 299 -1.42 4.14 3.73
C ASN A 299 -2.72 4.91 3.51
N ALA A 300 -2.64 6.18 3.11
CA ALA A 300 -3.81 7.03 2.92
C ALA A 300 -4.77 6.51 1.82
N PHE A 301 -4.27 6.04 0.67
CA PHE A 301 -5.07 5.40 -0.39
C PHE A 301 -5.79 4.13 0.10
N MET A 302 -5.10 3.28 0.87
CA MET A 302 -5.69 2.08 1.48
C MET A 302 -6.77 2.41 2.53
N LEU A 303 -6.68 3.57 3.19
CA LEU A 303 -7.60 4.00 4.25
C LEU A 303 -8.83 4.74 3.70
N SER A 304 -8.61 5.74 2.86
CA SER A 304 -9.65 6.58 2.26
C SER A 304 -9.09 7.28 1.01
N SER A 305 -9.23 6.69 -0.18
CA SER A 305 -8.74 7.33 -1.42
C SER A 305 -9.69 8.42 -1.94
N THR A 306 -9.20 9.38 -2.72
CA THR A 306 -10.05 10.42 -3.34
C THR A 306 -10.76 9.90 -4.59
N SER A 307 -10.03 9.23 -5.49
CA SER A 307 -10.42 9.05 -6.89
C SER A 307 -10.45 7.58 -7.32
N THR A 308 -10.50 6.62 -6.39
CA THR A 308 -10.74 5.21 -6.71
C THR A 308 -12.04 5.05 -7.51
N GLN A 309 -11.91 4.67 -8.77
CA GLN A 309 -12.96 4.04 -9.58
C GLN A 309 -12.29 2.89 -10.34
N HIS A 310 -12.62 1.64 -10.00
CA HIS A 310 -11.93 0.47 -10.56
C HIS A 310 -12.91 -0.53 -11.20
N THR A 311 -12.35 -1.60 -11.76
CA THR A 311 -13.06 -2.81 -12.17
C THR A 311 -12.45 -4.04 -11.50
N HIS A 312 -13.28 -5.04 -11.22
CA HIS A 312 -12.86 -6.37 -10.75
C HIS A 312 -12.45 -7.31 -11.90
N ASP A 313 -12.80 -6.96 -13.15
CA ASP A 313 -12.52 -7.75 -14.34
C ASP A 313 -11.14 -7.43 -14.92
N LEU A 314 -10.51 -8.40 -15.59
CA LEU A 314 -9.19 -8.21 -16.18
C LEU A 314 -9.26 -7.41 -17.49
N TYR A 315 -8.82 -6.15 -17.45
CA TYR A 315 -8.79 -5.22 -18.58
C TYR A 315 -7.36 -4.74 -18.90
N PRO A 316 -6.98 -4.58 -20.19
CA PRO A 316 -5.66 -4.11 -20.58
C PRO A 316 -5.55 -2.57 -20.52
N VAL A 317 -5.48 -2.02 -19.31
CA VAL A 317 -5.32 -0.57 -19.06
C VAL A 317 -3.87 -0.23 -18.75
N LEU A 318 -3.35 0.83 -19.38
CA LEU A 318 -2.01 1.38 -19.13
C LEU A 318 -2.06 2.42 -18.01
N SER A 319 -1.40 2.15 -16.88
CA SER A 319 -1.35 3.05 -15.72
C SER A 319 0.09 3.44 -15.35
N PRO A 320 0.31 4.61 -14.72
CA PRO A 320 1.63 5.03 -14.24
C PRO A 320 2.22 4.13 -13.15
N GLY A 321 1.40 3.29 -12.51
CA GLY A 321 1.81 2.24 -11.59
C GLY A 321 0.60 1.51 -11.00
N ARG A 322 0.84 0.58 -10.06
CA ARG A 322 -0.21 -0.16 -9.35
C ARG A 322 0.27 -0.77 -8.03
N VAL A 323 -0.65 -1.07 -7.12
CA VAL A 323 -0.36 -1.90 -5.94
C VAL A 323 -0.22 -3.36 -6.37
N ALA A 324 1.02 -3.87 -6.33
CA ALA A 324 1.34 -5.22 -6.77
C ALA A 324 0.61 -6.29 -5.92
N SER A 325 -0.02 -7.26 -6.59
CA SER A 325 -0.87 -8.34 -6.01
C SER A 325 -2.28 -7.94 -5.57
N CYS A 326 -2.71 -6.70 -5.85
CA CYS A 326 -4.10 -6.27 -5.76
C CYS A 326 -4.64 -5.81 -7.12
N PHE A 327 -3.82 -5.06 -7.85
CA PHE A 327 -4.18 -4.53 -9.17
C PHE A 327 -3.37 -5.20 -10.29
N ALA A 328 -3.93 -5.25 -11.50
CA ALA A 328 -3.37 -5.89 -12.69
C ALA A 328 -2.97 -4.94 -13.83
N ASP A 329 -3.11 -3.62 -13.64
CA ASP A 329 -2.78 -2.61 -14.65
C ASP A 329 -1.40 -2.84 -15.32
N ILE A 330 -1.34 -2.54 -16.61
CA ILE A 330 -0.11 -2.64 -17.40
C ILE A 330 0.70 -1.37 -17.16
N ILE A 331 1.92 -1.48 -16.65
CA ILE A 331 2.62 -0.29 -16.18
C ILE A 331 3.53 0.29 -17.24
N VAL A 332 3.17 1.51 -17.62
CA VAL A 332 3.94 2.43 -18.45
C VAL A 332 4.66 3.44 -17.53
N PRO A 333 5.76 4.10 -17.93
CA PRO A 333 6.27 5.28 -17.22
C PRO A 333 5.17 6.34 -17.06
N SER A 334 5.38 7.40 -16.27
CA SER A 334 4.45 8.54 -16.30
C SER A 334 4.74 9.46 -17.50
N SER A 335 3.74 10.22 -17.95
CA SER A 335 3.93 11.31 -18.91
C SER A 335 4.92 12.36 -18.38
N PHE A 336 5.03 12.51 -17.05
CA PHE A 336 5.88 13.49 -16.38
C PHE A 336 7.40 13.22 -16.55
N TYR A 337 7.79 12.05 -17.09
CA TYR A 337 9.19 11.76 -17.43
C TYR A 337 9.65 12.43 -18.73
N TYR A 338 8.73 12.87 -19.60
CA TYR A 338 9.07 13.44 -20.90
C TYR A 338 9.17 14.96 -20.80
N ASP A 339 10.28 15.53 -21.29
CA ASP A 339 10.60 16.96 -21.32
C ASP A 339 9.45 17.86 -21.80
N ARG A 340 8.71 17.40 -22.82
CA ARG A 340 7.55 18.07 -23.42
C ARG A 340 6.31 18.13 -22.50
N SER A 341 6.22 17.30 -21.47
CA SER A 341 5.13 17.35 -20.49
C SER A 341 5.14 18.65 -19.70
N TRP A 342 3.96 19.16 -19.36
CA TRP A 342 3.83 20.35 -18.51
C TRP A 342 4.39 20.12 -17.10
N PHE A 343 4.33 18.88 -16.61
CA PHE A 343 4.79 18.48 -15.27
C PHE A 343 6.24 17.95 -15.25
N ALA A 344 6.95 18.00 -16.38
CA ALA A 344 8.32 17.57 -16.49
C ALA A 344 9.24 18.28 -15.48
N ALA A 345 10.25 17.57 -14.97
CA ALA A 345 11.22 18.09 -14.01
C ALA A 345 12.25 19.06 -14.66
N ARG A 346 11.78 20.16 -15.25
CA ARG A 346 12.57 21.14 -16.03
C ARG A 346 13.53 22.02 -15.20
N THR A 347 13.76 21.71 -13.93
CA THR A 347 14.61 22.51 -13.03
C THR A 347 15.68 21.66 -12.37
N SER A 348 16.86 21.59 -12.99
CA SER A 348 18.09 21.17 -12.34
C SER A 348 18.66 22.33 -11.52
N TRP A 349 18.56 22.21 -10.20
CA TRP A 349 19.26 23.11 -9.27
C TRP A 349 20.68 22.59 -9.05
N PRO A 350 21.70 23.45 -8.88
CA PRO A 350 23.06 23.00 -8.60
C PRO A 350 23.15 22.34 -7.21
N ASP A 351 23.85 21.21 -7.12
CA ASP A 351 24.25 20.59 -5.85
C ASP A 351 25.51 21.29 -5.32
N ASP A 352 25.36 22.53 -4.86
CA ASP A 352 26.44 23.42 -4.43
C ASP A 352 26.96 23.13 -3.01
N VAL A 353 26.14 22.54 -2.15
CA VAL A 353 26.52 22.12 -0.79
C VAL A 353 27.30 20.80 -0.83
N ALA A 354 28.59 20.80 -0.49
CA ALA A 354 29.38 19.58 -0.42
C ALA A 354 28.85 18.59 0.65
N TRP A 355 29.02 17.28 0.41
CA TRP A 355 28.40 16.23 1.24
C TRP A 355 28.77 16.30 2.73
N ALA A 356 29.98 16.78 3.07
CA ALA A 356 30.39 16.96 4.46
C ALA A 356 29.45 17.93 5.19
N ASP A 357 29.16 19.07 4.55
CA ASP A 357 28.48 20.25 5.12
C ASP A 357 26.95 20.12 5.14
N LYS A 358 26.38 19.20 4.35
CA LYS A 358 24.95 18.86 4.41
C LYS A 358 24.54 18.44 5.83
N LYS A 359 23.42 18.91 6.35
CA LYS A 359 22.88 18.53 7.68
C LYS A 359 22.67 17.02 7.78
N SER A 360 23.13 16.38 8.86
CA SER A 360 22.90 14.94 9.13
C SER A 360 21.47 14.65 9.65
N ALA A 361 20.46 15.21 8.99
CA ALA A 361 19.03 15.05 9.31
C ALA A 361 18.22 14.70 8.05
N ILE A 362 17.02 14.18 8.25
CA ILE A 362 16.04 13.88 7.21
C ILE A 362 15.26 15.16 6.88
N TYR A 363 15.11 15.46 5.59
CA TYR A 363 14.23 16.54 5.12
C TYR A 363 12.96 15.99 4.47
N TRP A 364 11.81 16.57 4.81
CA TRP A 364 10.56 16.38 4.08
C TRP A 364 9.73 17.66 4.00
N ARG A 365 9.04 17.84 2.89
CA ARG A 365 8.02 18.88 2.68
C ARG A 365 6.99 18.35 1.67
N GLY A 366 5.72 18.71 1.87
CA GLY A 366 4.69 18.39 0.88
C GLY A 366 3.29 18.80 1.32
N HIS A 367 2.33 18.65 0.41
CA HIS A 367 0.91 18.83 0.70
C HIS A 367 0.35 17.65 1.51
N THR A 368 -0.92 17.70 1.94
CA THR A 368 -1.61 16.57 2.58
C THR A 368 -2.13 15.50 1.61
N SER A 369 -1.83 15.58 0.31
CA SER A 369 -2.30 14.62 -0.69
C SER A 369 -1.91 13.17 -0.38
N GLY A 370 -2.83 12.24 -0.59
CA GLY A 370 -2.66 10.83 -0.22
C GLY A 370 -3.99 10.09 -0.03
N GLY A 371 -5.00 10.79 0.48
CA GLY A 371 -6.35 10.27 0.66
C GLY A 371 -7.35 11.39 0.95
N ALA A 372 -8.65 11.10 0.87
CA ALA A 372 -9.73 12.00 1.22
C ALA A 372 -9.80 12.20 2.74
N VAL A 373 -9.77 13.44 3.21
CA VAL A 373 -9.90 13.75 4.63
C VAL A 373 -11.37 13.78 5.02
N ASP A 374 -11.74 12.97 6.01
CA ASP A 374 -13.07 12.97 6.62
C ASP A 374 -12.95 12.80 8.15
N GLY A 375 -13.56 13.71 8.89
CA GLY A 375 -13.48 13.80 10.35
C GLY A 375 -12.02 13.79 10.83
N LYS A 376 -11.62 12.70 11.48
CA LYS A 376 -10.26 12.52 12.03
C LYS A 376 -9.50 11.34 11.42
N ASN A 377 -9.89 10.87 10.24
CA ASN A 377 -9.21 9.79 9.52
C ASN A 377 -7.74 10.13 9.18
N TYR A 378 -7.44 11.42 9.01
CA TYR A 378 -6.13 11.97 8.67
C TYR A 378 -5.03 11.59 9.68
N LEU A 379 -5.39 11.33 10.95
CA LEU A 379 -4.49 10.84 11.99
C LEU A 379 -3.88 9.47 11.67
N GLY A 380 -4.51 8.70 10.78
CA GLY A 380 -3.99 7.44 10.24
C GLY A 380 -2.95 7.63 9.12
N PHE A 381 -3.00 8.73 8.37
CA PHE A 381 -2.22 8.91 7.14
C PHE A 381 -0.73 9.20 7.43
N PRO A 382 0.23 8.69 6.62
CA PRO A 382 1.66 8.84 6.91
C PRO A 382 2.16 10.28 6.94
N ARG A 383 1.58 11.17 6.11
CA ARG A 383 1.98 12.59 6.01
C ARG A 383 1.65 13.44 7.24
N PHE A 384 0.61 13.15 8.00
CA PHE A 384 0.38 13.82 9.29
C PHE A 384 1.27 13.20 10.37
N ARG A 385 1.37 11.86 10.34
CA ARG A 385 2.16 11.04 11.27
C ARG A 385 3.67 11.26 11.20
N ILE A 386 4.20 11.83 10.11
CA ILE A 386 5.60 12.28 10.03
C ILE A 386 5.81 13.63 10.72
N ILE A 387 4.85 14.57 10.65
CA ILE A 387 4.91 15.85 11.38
C ILE A 387 4.85 15.60 12.88
N ASP A 388 3.96 14.72 13.33
CA ASP A 388 3.92 14.25 14.73
C ASP A 388 5.25 13.63 15.17
N PHE A 389 5.96 12.95 14.27
CA PHE A 389 7.27 12.38 14.57
C PHE A 389 8.35 13.46 14.65
N ALA A 390 8.34 14.41 13.71
CA ALA A 390 9.29 15.53 13.68
C ALA A 390 9.15 16.47 14.87
N ARG A 391 7.93 16.85 15.27
CA ARG A 391 7.68 17.65 16.49
C ARG A 391 8.23 17.00 17.77
N ARG A 392 8.28 15.65 17.81
CA ARG A 392 8.90 14.91 18.91
C ARG A 392 10.41 14.70 18.74
N ARG A 393 10.94 14.75 17.51
CA ARG A 393 12.32 14.39 17.13
C ARG A 393 12.95 15.37 16.11
N PRO A 394 12.98 16.68 16.39
CA PRO A 394 13.59 17.66 15.48
C PRO A 394 15.12 17.49 15.38
N ASP A 395 15.72 16.68 16.26
CA ASP A 395 17.12 16.29 16.21
C ASP A 395 17.46 15.26 15.11
N ILE A 396 16.46 14.75 14.39
CA ILE A 396 16.63 13.74 13.32
C ILE A 396 15.88 14.10 12.04
N ILE A 397 14.73 14.76 12.13
CA ILE A 397 13.91 15.05 10.96
C ILE A 397 13.32 16.46 11.01
N ASP A 398 13.43 17.14 9.89
CA ASP A 398 12.87 18.43 9.56
C ASP A 398 11.73 18.19 8.56
N ALA A 399 10.49 18.20 9.05
CA ALA A 399 9.29 17.93 8.24
C ALA A 399 8.19 18.95 8.53
N ALA A 400 7.62 19.53 7.47
CA ALA A 400 6.51 20.48 7.53
C ALA A 400 5.53 20.23 6.37
N LEU A 401 4.25 20.54 6.57
CA LEU A 401 3.25 20.55 5.49
C LEU A 401 3.26 21.92 4.80
N THR A 402 3.16 21.92 3.47
CA THR A 402 3.26 23.13 2.62
C THR A 402 1.94 23.49 1.93
N GLY A 403 0.82 22.99 2.45
CA GLY A 403 -0.51 23.27 1.94
C GLY A 403 -1.48 22.10 2.11
N LEU A 404 -2.76 22.41 2.26
CA LEU A 404 -3.83 21.44 2.41
C LEU A 404 -4.37 21.00 1.04
N HIS A 405 -4.65 19.71 0.90
CA HIS A 405 -5.24 19.08 -0.27
C HIS A 405 -6.19 17.96 0.18
N ASN A 406 -7.12 17.54 -0.70
CA ASN A 406 -8.10 16.48 -0.44
C ASN A 406 -9.09 16.73 0.72
N CYS A 407 -9.34 18.00 1.07
CA CYS A 407 -10.35 18.41 2.06
C CYS A 407 -11.69 18.84 1.45
N ASN A 408 -11.80 18.88 0.12
CA ASN A 408 -13.06 19.07 -0.58
C ASN A 408 -13.59 17.69 -1.03
N PRO A 409 -14.78 17.25 -0.60
CA PRO A 409 -15.34 15.98 -1.04
C PRO A 409 -15.68 16.00 -2.54
N ASP A 410 -15.72 14.81 -3.12
CA ASP A 410 -16.21 14.57 -4.49
C ASP A 410 -17.62 15.17 -4.67
N PRO A 411 -17.82 16.10 -5.63
CA PRO A 411 -19.10 16.80 -5.79
C PRO A 411 -20.26 15.87 -6.16
N ASN A 412 -19.97 14.66 -6.65
CA ASN A 412 -20.97 13.65 -6.99
C ASN A 412 -21.42 12.81 -5.78
N ASN A 413 -20.76 12.97 -4.63
CA ASN A 413 -20.99 12.13 -3.45
C ASN A 413 -20.90 12.95 -2.15
N ALA A 414 -21.66 14.05 -2.09
CA ALA A 414 -21.73 15.01 -0.99
C ALA A 414 -22.45 14.49 0.28
N GLY A 415 -22.23 13.21 0.64
CA GLY A 415 -22.81 12.56 1.81
C GLY A 415 -21.96 12.78 3.07
N ASN A 416 -22.26 13.85 3.83
CA ASN A 416 -21.82 14.10 5.21
C ASN A 416 -20.31 14.13 5.52
N ALA A 417 -19.41 13.94 4.54
CA ALA A 417 -17.97 14.01 4.77
C ALA A 417 -17.53 15.44 5.13
N VAL A 418 -16.83 15.60 6.26
CA VAL A 418 -16.38 16.91 6.77
C VAL A 418 -14.89 16.85 7.07
N CYS A 419 -14.06 17.45 6.21
CA CYS A 419 -12.69 17.77 6.60
C CYS A 419 -12.72 18.96 7.59
N PRO A 420 -12.10 18.84 8.78
CA PRO A 420 -11.96 19.96 9.71
C PRO A 420 -10.74 20.80 9.31
N GLU A 421 -10.84 21.51 8.18
CA GLU A 421 -9.74 22.25 7.54
C GLU A 421 -9.05 23.23 8.51
N ASP A 422 -9.82 24.03 9.26
CA ASP A 422 -9.25 24.98 10.23
C ASP A 422 -8.58 24.28 11.42
N GLU A 423 -9.14 23.16 11.90
CA GLU A 423 -8.50 22.33 12.94
C GLU A 423 -7.14 21.82 12.43
N ILE A 424 -7.08 21.36 11.19
CA ILE A 424 -5.86 20.82 10.57
C ILE A 424 -4.82 21.92 10.33
N LYS A 425 -5.22 23.08 9.77
CA LYS A 425 -4.30 24.20 9.56
C LYS A 425 -3.70 24.70 10.86
N ALA A 426 -4.53 24.90 11.89
CA ALA A 426 -4.08 25.31 13.22
C ALA A 426 -3.23 24.23 13.91
N LEU A 427 -3.62 22.95 13.80
CA LEU A 427 -2.91 21.85 14.46
C LEU A 427 -1.60 21.48 13.76
N TYR A 428 -1.41 21.73 12.46
CA TYR A 428 -0.21 21.31 11.70
C TYR A 428 0.58 22.44 11.01
N GLU A 429 0.24 23.70 11.27
CA GLU A 429 0.99 24.88 10.77
C GLU A 429 1.07 24.92 9.22
N VAL A 430 -0.04 24.57 8.57
CA VAL A 430 -0.15 24.22 7.14
C VAL A 430 -0.22 25.44 6.21
N ASP A 431 0.58 26.47 6.48
CA ASP A 431 0.84 27.63 5.61
C ASP A 431 2.29 28.14 5.80
N SER A 432 3.22 27.24 6.10
CA SER A 432 4.67 27.54 6.13
C SER A 432 5.14 28.08 4.77
N PRO A 433 6.05 29.09 4.73
CA PRO A 433 6.39 29.81 3.51
C PRO A 433 6.89 28.89 2.38
N PRO A 434 6.62 29.25 1.10
CA PRO A 434 6.88 28.38 -0.03
C PRO A 434 8.35 28.00 -0.13
N GLN A 435 8.61 26.70 -0.26
CA GLN A 435 9.96 26.16 -0.40
C GLN A 435 10.73 26.84 -1.53
N LEU A 436 11.91 27.36 -1.20
CA LEU A 436 13.00 27.40 -2.17
C LEU A 436 13.42 25.94 -2.43
N ARG A 437 13.40 25.50 -3.70
CA ARG A 437 13.69 24.10 -4.08
C ARG A 437 15.13 23.68 -3.80
N ASP A 438 16.01 24.59 -3.40
CA ASP A 438 17.39 24.32 -3.01
C ASP A 438 17.53 23.78 -1.56
N GLU A 439 16.55 24.00 -0.69
CA GLU A 439 16.66 23.64 0.73
C GLU A 439 16.94 22.14 0.93
N ILE A 440 16.37 21.29 0.08
CA ILE A 440 16.55 19.84 0.10
C ILE A 440 18.03 19.41 -0.05
N TYR A 441 18.86 20.18 -0.77
CA TYR A 441 20.28 19.88 -0.97
C TYR A 441 21.13 20.18 0.27
N LYS A 442 20.58 20.92 1.25
CA LYS A 442 21.24 21.26 2.51
C LYS A 442 21.19 20.10 3.53
N TYR A 443 20.62 18.95 3.17
CA TYR A 443 20.42 17.78 4.06
C TYR A 443 21.00 16.51 3.43
N LYS A 444 21.56 15.61 4.24
CA LYS A 444 22.14 14.33 3.79
C LYS A 444 21.07 13.30 3.39
N TYR A 445 19.88 13.42 3.98
CA TYR A 445 18.81 12.43 3.87
C TYR A 445 17.51 13.10 3.44
N THR A 446 16.82 12.54 2.45
CA THR A 446 15.50 13.00 2.01
C THR A 446 14.47 11.91 2.22
N LEU A 447 13.22 12.28 2.46
CA LEU A 447 12.13 11.33 2.65
C LEU A 447 11.22 11.30 1.41
N ASP A 448 10.85 10.11 0.97
CA ASP A 448 9.71 9.90 0.06
C ASP A 448 8.55 9.26 0.82
N LEU A 449 7.34 9.77 0.60
CA LEU A 449 6.10 9.37 1.27
C LEU A 449 4.97 9.23 0.25
N ASP A 450 3.91 8.51 0.61
CA ASP A 450 2.76 8.27 -0.25
C ASP A 450 2.14 9.57 -0.80
N GLY A 451 1.87 9.60 -2.10
CA GLY A 451 1.00 10.60 -2.74
C GLY A 451 -0.40 10.02 -2.94
N GLN A 452 -1.23 10.70 -3.73
CA GLN A 452 -2.61 10.24 -3.97
C GLN A 452 -2.65 8.81 -4.52
N TRP A 453 -1.62 8.46 -5.29
CA TRP A 453 -1.19 7.07 -5.40
C TRP A 453 0.34 6.94 -5.47
N LEU A 454 0.99 7.59 -6.45
CA LEU A 454 2.45 7.81 -6.48
C LEU A 454 2.83 9.19 -5.92
N LEU A 455 4.10 9.37 -5.53
CA LEU A 455 4.68 10.69 -5.32
C LEU A 455 5.73 11.03 -6.39
N TRP A 456 5.50 12.15 -7.06
CA TRP A 456 6.30 12.63 -8.20
C TRP A 456 7.63 13.32 -7.78
N THR A 457 7.88 13.46 -6.48
CA THR A 457 9.08 14.13 -5.92
C THR A 457 10.38 13.32 -6.10
N LEU A 458 10.29 12.01 -6.34
CA LEU A 458 11.43 11.12 -6.63
C LEU A 458 12.32 11.60 -7.79
N TYR A 459 11.72 12.30 -8.76
CA TYR A 459 12.35 12.60 -10.06
C TYR A 459 13.15 13.90 -10.07
N GLY A 460 12.98 14.76 -9.06
CA GLY A 460 13.82 15.95 -8.85
C GLY A 460 15.06 15.72 -7.97
N SER A 461 15.19 14.55 -7.35
CA SER A 461 16.24 14.24 -6.36
C SER A 461 17.22 13.15 -6.79
N SER A 462 16.90 12.39 -7.84
CA SER A 462 17.67 11.23 -8.32
C SER A 462 18.95 11.60 -9.11
N SER A 463 19.15 12.88 -9.44
CA SER A 463 20.32 13.43 -10.12
C SER A 463 21.40 13.99 -9.17
N VAL A 464 21.23 13.87 -7.86
CA VAL A 464 21.96 14.66 -6.83
C VAL A 464 22.53 13.74 -5.73
N ARG A 465 23.58 14.18 -5.01
CA ARG A 465 24.25 13.41 -3.93
C ARG A 465 23.43 13.39 -2.63
N LEU A 466 22.28 12.72 -2.67
CA LEU A 466 21.34 12.56 -1.56
C LEU A 466 21.08 11.09 -1.26
N VAL A 467 20.84 10.76 0.01
CA VAL A 467 20.29 9.45 0.39
C VAL A 467 18.77 9.57 0.49
N SER A 468 18.07 9.15 -0.57
CA SER A 468 16.61 9.07 -0.56
C SER A 468 16.14 7.90 0.28
N ILE A 469 15.24 8.18 1.21
CA ILE A 469 14.66 7.22 2.15
C ILE A 469 13.18 7.04 1.79
N GLN A 470 12.90 6.01 1.01
CA GLN A 470 11.54 5.63 0.63
C GLN A 470 10.82 5.02 1.83
N VAL A 471 9.90 5.77 2.45
CA VAL A 471 9.06 5.30 3.56
C VAL A 471 7.69 4.90 3.02
N TYR A 472 7.73 3.88 2.18
CA TYR A 472 6.56 3.09 1.84
C TYR A 472 6.09 2.31 3.09
N TYR A 473 5.04 2.87 3.70
CA TYR A 473 4.02 2.10 4.43
C TYR A 473 4.47 1.48 5.79
N ASN A 474 5.25 2.21 6.61
CA ASN A 474 5.37 1.87 8.04
C ASN A 474 5.86 2.99 8.98
N GLN A 475 5.42 2.96 10.24
CA GLN A 475 5.88 3.90 11.29
C GLN A 475 6.96 3.32 12.23
N ARG A 476 7.10 1.98 12.33
CA ARG A 476 8.20 1.33 13.08
C ARG A 476 9.56 1.59 12.41
N LEU A 477 9.52 1.77 11.10
CA LEU A 477 10.56 2.28 10.20
C LEU A 477 11.32 3.47 10.80
N LEU A 478 10.59 4.56 11.03
CA LEU A 478 11.14 5.86 11.44
C LEU A 478 11.85 5.77 12.79
N ARG A 479 11.35 4.93 13.70
CA ARG A 479 12.02 4.66 15.00
C ARG A 479 13.34 3.89 14.83
N ARG A 480 13.39 2.87 13.95
CA ARG A 480 14.63 2.12 13.67
C ARG A 480 15.65 2.97 12.93
N LEU A 481 15.21 3.68 11.89
CA LEU A 481 16.00 4.64 11.15
C LEU A 481 16.60 5.71 12.08
N ALA A 482 15.80 6.25 13.01
CA ALA A 482 16.25 7.21 14.02
C ALA A 482 17.28 6.65 15.02
N ILE A 483 17.29 5.34 15.26
CA ILE A 483 18.33 4.67 16.05
C ILE A 483 19.59 4.52 15.20
N THR A 484 19.46 4.04 13.96
CA THR A 484 20.59 3.87 13.02
C THR A 484 21.30 5.19 12.71
N LEU A 485 20.56 6.27 12.43
CA LEU A 485 21.14 7.59 12.16
C LEU A 485 21.89 8.16 13.37
N ARG A 486 21.42 7.93 14.60
CA ARG A 486 22.14 8.30 15.84
C ARG A 486 23.37 7.42 16.12
N ALA A 487 23.38 6.18 15.65
CA ALA A 487 24.56 5.31 15.73
C ALA A 487 25.64 5.70 14.71
N LEU A 488 25.23 6.16 13.53
CA LEU A 488 26.13 6.65 12.47
C LEU A 488 26.62 8.08 12.71
N HIS A 489 25.80 8.92 13.36
CA HIS A 489 26.13 10.29 13.75
C HIS A 489 25.85 10.48 15.25
N PRO A 490 26.70 9.96 16.15
CA PRO A 490 26.62 10.29 17.56
C PRO A 490 26.84 11.79 17.73
N GLY A 491 25.84 12.49 18.28
CA GLY A 491 25.97 13.92 18.61
C GLY A 491 27.10 14.16 19.62
N PRO A 492 27.57 15.42 19.77
CA PRO A 492 28.65 15.75 20.69
C PRO A 492 28.34 15.22 22.11
N PRO A 493 29.34 14.66 22.81
CA PRO A 493 29.11 13.96 24.07
C PRO A 493 28.42 14.89 25.05
N ARG A 494 27.30 14.43 25.62
CA ARG A 494 26.59 15.18 26.67
C ARG A 494 27.55 15.41 27.83
N SER A 495 27.92 16.67 28.05
CA SER A 495 28.60 17.08 29.27
C SER A 495 27.79 16.62 30.48
N LEU A 496 28.36 15.76 31.30
CA LEU A 496 27.80 15.40 32.60
C LEU A 496 27.66 16.70 33.41
N ARG A 497 26.42 17.14 33.65
CA ARG A 497 26.18 18.24 34.59
C ARG A 497 26.46 17.70 35.99
N SER A 498 27.54 18.20 36.60
CA SER A 498 27.86 17.99 38.00
C SER A 498 26.97 18.88 38.88
N SER A 499 25.84 18.34 39.32
CA SER A 499 24.97 18.89 40.36
C SER A 499 24.08 17.78 40.91
#